data_AF-A0A9P1H0Q0-F1
#
_entry.id   AF-A0A9P1H0Q0-F1
#
_cell.length_a   1.000
_cell.length_b   1.000
_cell.length_c   1.000
_cell.angle_alpha   90.00
_cell.angle_beta   90.00
_cell.angle_gamma   90.00
#
_symmetry.space_group_name_H-M   'P 1'
#
loop_
_entity.id
_entity.type
_entity.pdbx_description
1 polymer ?
#
loop_
_entity_poly.entity_id
_entity_poly.type
_entity_poly.pdbx_seq_one_letter_code
_entity_poly.pdbx_strand_id
1 'polypeptide(L)'
;MEPPSNLATPLKQVWDHCLATYSDGLFGFKNYGWDQIMATKGFSSINVCVRWESSVSVTEAQRTQVAQTLNKQYQKWFQYLYGYDGFPFSEIKVNVVECCDWGQQVGREYYMNNLNTENIHILLHEIGHTYGLDDFYDWTPTGVSNFIMLAGSAAQVTEFDYWMLRNWWTELSRNRGWQTGSSNPTTTTTTPNDGAE
;
A
#
# COMPACT_ATOMS: atom_id res chain seq x y z
N MET A 1 17.28 -0.94 -5.17
CA MET A 1 18.01 -1.05 -3.88
C MET A 1 17.48 -2.29 -3.22
N GLU A 2 18.36 -3.19 -2.79
CA GLU A 2 17.96 -4.43 -2.12
C GLU A 2 17.71 -4.19 -0.62
N PRO A 3 16.86 -5.01 0.03
CA PRO A 3 16.66 -4.94 1.47
C PRO A 3 17.94 -5.27 2.25
N PRO A 4 18.12 -4.72 3.46
CA PRO A 4 19.12 -5.18 4.41
C PRO A 4 19.04 -6.70 4.61
N SER A 5 20.20 -7.36 4.75
CA SER A 5 20.29 -8.82 4.82
C SER A 5 19.50 -9.42 5.98
N ASN A 6 19.40 -8.70 7.10
CA ASN A 6 18.60 -9.09 8.26
C ASN A 6 17.08 -9.05 7.99
N LEU A 7 16.63 -8.35 6.94
CA LEU A 7 15.22 -8.26 6.56
C LEU A 7 14.86 -9.20 5.41
N ALA A 8 15.83 -9.70 4.66
CA ALA A 8 15.58 -10.57 3.50
C ALA A 8 14.75 -11.82 3.87
N THR A 9 15.12 -12.52 4.95
CA THR A 9 14.38 -13.70 5.42
C THR A 9 12.93 -13.37 5.87
N PRO A 10 12.70 -12.43 6.79
CA PRO A 10 11.33 -12.12 7.23
C PRO A 10 10.47 -11.54 6.10
N LEU A 11 11.03 -10.74 5.18
CA LEU A 11 10.28 -10.24 4.01
C LEU A 11 9.84 -11.38 3.09
N LYS A 12 10.72 -12.36 2.87
CA LYS A 12 10.36 -13.56 2.09
C LYS A 12 9.24 -14.35 2.77
N GLN A 13 9.28 -14.52 4.09
CA GLN A 13 8.24 -15.22 4.83
C GLN A 13 6.87 -14.54 4.69
N VAL A 14 6.84 -13.21 4.80
CA VAL A 14 5.61 -12.44 4.56
C VAL A 14 5.11 -12.64 3.14
N TRP A 15 5.98 -12.50 2.15
CA TRP A 15 5.57 -12.66 0.74
C TRP A 15 5.07 -14.06 0.42
N ASP A 16 5.77 -15.10 0.88
CA ASP A 16 5.34 -16.50 0.71
C ASP A 16 3.98 -16.74 1.39
N HIS A 17 3.75 -16.13 2.56
CA HIS A 17 2.47 -16.20 3.26
C HIS A 17 1.35 -15.50 2.49
N CYS A 18 1.58 -14.29 1.96
CA CYS A 18 0.61 -13.60 1.12
C CYS A 18 0.25 -14.44 -0.12
N LEU A 19 1.25 -15.00 -0.81
CA LEU A 19 1.01 -15.84 -1.98
C LEU A 19 0.23 -17.11 -1.65
N ALA A 20 0.50 -17.74 -0.50
CA ALA A 20 -0.23 -18.92 -0.05
C ALA A 20 -1.67 -18.60 0.33
N THR A 21 -1.91 -17.46 0.98
CA THR A 21 -3.23 -17.03 1.46
C THR A 21 -4.15 -16.59 0.31
N TYR A 22 -3.59 -15.94 -0.71
CA TYR A 22 -4.35 -15.36 -1.83
C TYR A 22 -3.99 -15.99 -3.19
N SER A 23 -3.62 -17.28 -3.20
CA SER A 23 -3.11 -18.02 -4.36
C SER A 23 -3.94 -17.88 -5.63
N ASP A 24 -5.25 -17.63 -5.49
CA ASP A 24 -6.21 -17.60 -6.58
C ASP A 24 -6.55 -16.18 -7.08
N GLY A 25 -5.99 -15.12 -6.46
CA GLY A 25 -6.49 -13.77 -6.69
C GLY A 25 -5.57 -12.61 -6.36
N LEU A 26 -4.40 -12.81 -5.75
CA LEU A 26 -3.49 -11.74 -5.34
C LEU A 26 -3.19 -10.77 -6.50
N PHE A 27 -2.79 -11.33 -7.64
CA PHE A 27 -2.55 -10.59 -8.87
C PHE A 27 -3.80 -10.38 -9.73
N GLY A 28 -4.90 -11.05 -9.43
CA GLY A 28 -6.18 -10.88 -10.11
C GLY A 28 -6.93 -9.63 -9.65
N PHE A 29 -6.79 -9.25 -8.38
CA PHE A 29 -7.46 -8.10 -7.79
C PHE A 29 -6.95 -6.76 -8.37
N LYS A 30 -7.87 -5.88 -8.79
CA LYS A 30 -7.58 -4.66 -9.56
C LYS A 30 -7.93 -3.34 -8.85
N ASN A 31 -8.14 -3.40 -7.53
CA ASN A 31 -8.59 -2.26 -6.74
C ASN A 31 -7.65 -1.93 -5.58
N TYR A 32 -6.37 -2.33 -5.66
CA TYR A 32 -5.38 -1.85 -4.70
C TYR A 32 -5.18 -0.33 -4.88
N GLY A 33 -4.68 0.35 -3.85
CA GLY A 33 -4.23 1.74 -3.96
C GLY A 33 -3.20 1.94 -5.08
N TRP A 34 -2.43 0.90 -5.39
CA TRP A 34 -1.53 0.86 -6.55
C TRP A 34 -2.27 1.07 -7.88
N ASP A 35 -3.33 0.32 -8.12
CA ASP A 35 -4.12 0.42 -9.35
C ASP A 35 -4.77 1.81 -9.45
N GLN A 36 -5.25 2.36 -8.33
CA GLN A 36 -5.84 3.69 -8.28
C GLN A 36 -4.85 4.79 -8.66
N ILE A 37 -3.65 4.79 -8.05
CA ILE A 37 -2.61 5.79 -8.36
C ILE A 37 -2.16 5.66 -9.82
N MET A 38 -1.94 4.43 -10.31
CA MET A 38 -1.54 4.20 -11.70
C MET A 38 -2.64 4.58 -12.70
N ALA A 39 -3.91 4.43 -12.35
CA ALA A 39 -5.05 4.86 -13.17
C ALA A 39 -5.15 6.39 -13.30
N THR A 40 -4.53 7.17 -12.41
CA THR A 40 -4.48 8.64 -12.55
C THR A 40 -3.50 9.15 -13.60
N LYS A 41 -2.77 8.25 -14.30
CA LYS A 41 -2.02 8.47 -15.57
C LYS A 41 -1.25 9.80 -15.69
N GLY A 42 -0.72 10.35 -14.60
CA GLY A 42 0.11 11.55 -14.59
C GLY A 42 -0.34 12.68 -13.67
N PHE A 43 -1.54 12.63 -13.10
CA PHE A 43 -1.95 13.60 -12.05
C PHE A 43 -1.25 13.37 -10.71
N SER A 44 -0.59 12.21 -10.57
CA SER A 44 0.19 11.83 -9.39
C SER A 44 -0.62 12.03 -8.11
N SER A 45 -1.81 11.41 -8.06
CA SER A 45 -2.75 11.65 -6.97
C SER A 45 -3.55 10.40 -6.60
N ILE A 46 -4.00 10.35 -5.35
CA ILE A 46 -4.98 9.38 -4.85
C ILE A 46 -6.16 10.13 -4.23
N ASN A 47 -7.36 9.61 -4.45
CA ASN A 47 -8.56 10.14 -3.82
C ASN A 47 -8.93 9.25 -2.63
N VAL A 48 -9.09 9.85 -1.46
CA VAL A 48 -9.46 9.16 -0.22
C VAL A 48 -10.83 9.64 0.19
N CYS A 49 -11.73 8.70 0.42
CA CYS A 49 -13.08 8.99 0.86
C CYS A 49 -13.09 9.02 2.38
N VAL A 50 -13.57 10.11 2.98
CA VAL A 50 -13.74 10.13 4.42
C VAL A 50 -15.22 10.10 4.73
N ARG A 51 -15.66 9.03 5.41
CA ARG A 51 -17.07 8.73 5.60
C ARG A 51 -17.58 9.46 6.85
N TRP A 52 -18.39 10.48 6.64
CA TRP A 52 -18.97 11.31 7.70
C TRP A 52 -20.29 10.72 8.20
N GLU A 53 -20.23 9.90 9.25
CA GLU A 53 -21.43 9.33 9.90
C GLU A 53 -22.00 10.26 10.98
N SER A 54 -22.23 11.54 10.67
CA SER A 54 -22.83 12.49 11.61
C SER A 54 -23.56 13.64 10.91
N SER A 55 -24.69 14.05 11.48
CA SER A 55 -25.48 15.21 11.04
C SER A 55 -24.85 16.57 11.40
N VAL A 56 -23.69 16.57 12.06
CA VAL A 56 -22.96 17.80 12.43
C VAL A 56 -22.15 18.28 11.23
N SER A 57 -22.36 19.53 10.84
CA SER A 57 -21.58 20.17 9.76
C SER A 57 -20.11 20.34 10.17
N VAL A 58 -19.21 19.97 9.26
CA VAL A 58 -17.79 20.29 9.36
C VAL A 58 -17.52 21.66 8.76
N THR A 59 -16.69 22.46 9.44
CA THR A 59 -16.24 23.75 8.90
C THR A 59 -15.23 23.53 7.77
N GLU A 60 -15.06 24.53 6.92
CA GLU A 60 -14.04 24.51 5.87
C GLU A 60 -12.63 24.32 6.45
N ALA A 61 -12.32 25.03 7.54
CA ALA A 61 -11.04 24.89 8.24
C ALA A 61 -10.80 23.45 8.74
N GLN A 62 -11.84 22.78 9.27
CA GLN A 62 -11.74 21.39 9.68
C GLN A 62 -11.50 20.46 8.48
N ARG A 63 -12.21 20.65 7.36
CA ARG A 63 -11.97 19.87 6.12
C ARG A 63 -10.55 20.07 5.60
N THR A 64 -10.05 21.29 5.60
CA THR A 64 -8.66 21.58 5.20
C THR A 64 -7.65 20.92 6.13
N GLN A 65 -7.85 21.01 7.45
CA GLN A 65 -6.97 20.37 8.43
C GLN A 65 -6.97 18.84 8.28
N VAL A 66 -8.13 18.26 7.98
CA VAL A 66 -8.27 16.83 7.67
C VAL A 66 -7.46 16.46 6.44
N ALA A 67 -7.66 17.16 5.32
CA ALA A 67 -6.92 16.89 4.09
C ALA A 67 -5.41 17.00 4.28
N GLN A 68 -4.94 18.03 4.98
CA GLN A 68 -3.51 18.22 5.28
C GLN A 68 -2.94 17.10 6.15
N THR A 69 -3.65 16.73 7.22
CA THR A 69 -3.19 15.70 8.15
C THR A 69 -3.17 14.33 7.46
N LEU A 70 -4.16 14.04 6.62
CA LEU A 70 -4.24 12.79 5.88
C LEU A 70 -3.08 12.68 4.90
N ASN A 71 -2.84 13.74 4.12
CA ASN A 71 -1.70 13.80 3.22
C ASN A 71 -0.38 13.54 3.97
N LYS A 72 -0.16 14.18 5.13
CA LYS A 72 1.01 13.92 5.98
C LYS A 72 1.14 12.45 6.38
N GLN A 73 0.06 11.75 6.72
CA GLN A 73 0.12 10.33 7.08
C GLN A 73 0.47 9.44 5.88
N TYR A 74 -0.08 9.69 4.69
CA TYR A 74 0.34 8.96 3.47
C TYR A 74 1.79 9.21 3.09
N GLN A 75 2.30 10.45 3.25
CA GLN A 75 3.69 10.74 2.96
C GLN A 75 4.66 9.93 3.83
N LYS A 76 4.25 9.49 5.03
CA LYS A 76 5.06 8.59 5.85
C LYS A 76 5.33 7.25 5.19
N TRP A 77 4.47 6.82 4.25
CA TRP A 77 4.67 5.65 3.42
C TRP A 77 5.31 6.00 2.06
N PHE A 78 4.73 6.95 1.32
CA PHE A 78 5.15 7.22 -0.05
C PHE A 78 6.58 7.75 -0.21
N GLN A 79 7.10 8.44 0.80
CA GLN A 79 8.50 8.91 0.78
C GLN A 79 9.50 7.78 0.51
N TYR A 80 9.16 6.54 0.87
CA TYR A 80 10.01 5.37 0.66
C TYR A 80 9.88 4.77 -0.74
N LEU A 81 8.89 5.17 -1.54
CA LEU A 81 8.70 4.69 -2.91
C LEU A 81 9.32 5.63 -3.95
N TYR A 82 9.46 6.92 -3.63
CA TYR A 82 9.99 7.89 -4.59
C TYR A 82 11.42 7.52 -5.01
N GLY A 83 11.62 7.33 -6.31
CA GLY A 83 12.90 6.90 -6.89
C GLY A 83 13.24 5.41 -6.69
N TYR A 84 12.33 4.60 -6.13
CA TYR A 84 12.53 3.17 -5.92
C TYR A 84 11.98 2.34 -7.09
N ASP A 85 12.80 1.43 -7.62
CA ASP A 85 12.41 0.37 -8.59
C ASP A 85 11.45 0.83 -9.70
N GLY A 86 11.79 1.94 -10.36
CA GLY A 86 11.03 2.48 -11.48
C GLY A 86 9.66 3.08 -11.09
N PHE A 87 9.42 3.38 -9.81
CA PHE A 87 8.21 4.06 -9.38
C PHE A 87 8.08 5.41 -10.11
N PRO A 88 6.96 5.65 -10.84
CA PRO A 88 6.91 6.73 -11.83
C PRO A 88 6.61 8.11 -11.23
N PHE A 89 6.38 8.19 -9.92
CA PHE A 89 6.00 9.43 -9.25
C PHE A 89 7.12 9.92 -8.32
N SER A 90 7.35 11.23 -8.31
CA SER A 90 8.22 11.91 -7.35
C SER A 90 7.46 12.58 -6.20
N GLU A 91 6.15 12.73 -6.35
CA GLU A 91 5.22 13.22 -5.34
C GLU A 91 3.83 12.66 -5.64
N ILE A 92 3.08 12.26 -4.62
CA ILE A 92 1.67 11.85 -4.76
C ILE A 92 0.81 12.74 -3.88
N LYS A 93 -0.14 13.44 -4.52
CA LYS A 93 -1.13 14.28 -3.84
C LYS A 93 -2.29 13.45 -3.33
N VAL A 94 -2.60 13.57 -2.05
CA VAL A 94 -3.76 12.93 -1.44
C VAL A 94 -4.90 13.92 -1.41
N ASN A 95 -5.96 13.63 -2.17
CA ASN A 95 -7.16 14.44 -2.22
C ASN A 95 -8.23 13.81 -1.32
N VAL A 96 -8.84 14.63 -0.46
CA VAL A 96 -10.03 14.22 0.28
C VAL A 96 -11.25 14.49 -0.59
N VAL A 97 -12.01 13.44 -0.89
CA VAL A 97 -13.29 13.54 -1.59
C VAL A 97 -14.42 13.21 -0.62
N GLU A 98 -15.47 14.05 -0.61
CA GLU A 98 -16.72 13.70 0.05
C GLU A 98 -17.38 12.56 -0.74
N CYS A 99 -17.99 11.60 -0.03
CA CYS A 99 -18.20 10.24 -0.53
C CYS A 99 -18.76 10.14 -1.96
N CYS A 100 -17.96 9.54 -2.84
CA CYS A 100 -18.45 8.75 -3.96
C CYS A 100 -18.17 7.28 -3.67
N ASP A 101 -18.93 6.38 -4.29
CA ASP A 101 -18.96 4.92 -4.08
C ASP A 101 -17.64 4.16 -4.36
N TRP A 102 -16.50 4.84 -4.49
CA TRP A 102 -15.20 4.30 -4.90
C TRP A 102 -14.05 5.02 -4.18
N GLY A 103 -13.52 4.46 -3.09
CA GLY A 103 -12.34 4.96 -2.37
C GLY A 103 -12.13 4.34 -0.98
N GLN A 104 -10.91 4.44 -0.43
CA GLN A 104 -10.60 4.06 0.96
C GLN A 104 -11.48 4.85 1.93
N GLN A 105 -12.04 4.20 2.96
CA GLN A 105 -12.93 4.81 3.96
C GLN A 105 -12.23 4.94 5.31
N VAL A 106 -12.25 6.13 5.91
CA VAL A 106 -11.77 6.35 7.29
C VAL A 106 -12.89 6.94 8.14
N GLY A 107 -13.04 6.46 9.38
CA GLY A 107 -14.06 6.92 10.33
C GLY A 107 -13.74 8.30 10.93
N ARG A 108 -14.74 9.17 10.98
CA ARG A 108 -14.61 10.58 11.42
C ARG A 108 -14.16 10.74 12.86
N GLU A 109 -14.77 10.02 13.80
CA GLU A 109 -14.59 10.24 15.24
C GLU A 109 -13.16 9.92 15.67
N TYR A 110 -12.64 8.80 15.17
CA TYR A 110 -11.25 8.43 15.38
C TYR A 110 -10.31 9.50 14.81
N TYR A 111 -10.59 9.96 13.60
CA TYR A 111 -9.72 10.90 12.92
C TYR A 111 -9.71 12.30 13.56
N MET A 112 -10.88 12.84 13.88
CA MET A 112 -11.04 14.15 14.53
C MET A 112 -10.36 14.19 15.90
N ASN A 113 -10.38 13.08 16.64
CA ASN A 113 -9.71 12.95 17.93
C ASN A 113 -8.17 12.90 17.82
N ASN A 114 -7.62 12.60 16.63
CA ASN A 114 -6.20 12.40 16.39
C ASN A 114 -5.58 13.40 15.40
N LEU A 115 -6.30 14.47 15.04
CA LEU A 115 -5.85 15.47 14.05
C LEU A 115 -4.52 16.15 14.41
N ASN A 116 -4.20 16.25 15.70
CA ASN A 116 -2.97 16.89 16.18
C ASN A 116 -1.86 15.88 16.48
N THR A 117 -2.11 14.58 16.27
CA THR A 117 -1.14 13.53 16.55
C THR A 117 -0.16 13.40 15.40
N GLU A 118 1.13 13.33 15.72
CA GLU A 118 2.19 13.17 14.71
C GLU A 118 2.05 11.86 13.92
N ASN A 119 1.77 10.77 14.62
CA ASN A 119 1.53 9.45 14.05
C ASN A 119 0.12 8.96 14.43
N ILE A 120 -0.78 8.87 13.44
CA ILE A 120 -2.12 8.33 13.67
C ILE A 120 -2.04 6.82 13.45
N HIS A 121 -1.68 6.08 14.51
CA HIS A 121 -1.33 4.65 14.45
C HIS A 121 -2.29 3.81 13.60
N ILE A 122 -3.60 3.83 13.90
CA ILE A 122 -4.58 3.00 13.18
C ILE A 122 -4.64 3.43 11.71
N LEU A 123 -4.64 4.73 11.43
CA LEU A 123 -4.64 5.20 10.04
C LEU A 123 -3.38 4.74 9.28
N LEU A 124 -2.21 4.76 9.91
CA LEU A 124 -0.98 4.27 9.28
C LEU A 124 -1.08 2.78 8.94
N HIS A 125 -1.70 1.99 9.81
CA HIS A 125 -2.00 0.58 9.60
C HIS A 125 -3.00 0.37 8.44
N GLU A 126 -4.12 1.09 8.42
CA GLU A 126 -5.12 1.01 7.33
C GLU A 126 -4.56 1.44 5.96
N ILE A 127 -3.63 2.41 5.95
CA ILE A 127 -2.92 2.78 4.72
C ILE A 127 -2.11 1.58 4.20
N GLY A 128 -1.49 0.78 5.07
CA GLY A 128 -0.79 -0.44 4.67
C GLY A 128 -1.69 -1.43 3.92
N HIS A 129 -2.88 -1.71 4.43
CA HIS A 129 -3.86 -2.58 3.76
C HIS A 129 -4.28 -2.07 2.39
N THR A 130 -4.39 -0.75 2.23
CA THR A 130 -4.69 -0.14 0.94
C THR A 130 -3.67 -0.51 -0.14
N TYR A 131 -2.43 -0.80 0.26
CA TYR A 131 -1.33 -1.23 -0.60
C TYR A 131 -1.05 -2.73 -0.56
N GLY A 132 -1.97 -3.53 0.00
CA GLY A 132 -1.90 -5.00 0.01
C GLY A 132 -1.10 -5.58 1.19
N LEU A 133 -0.70 -4.78 2.17
CA LEU A 133 -0.06 -5.34 3.36
C LEU A 133 -1.08 -6.09 4.22
N ASP A 134 -0.73 -7.30 4.63
CA ASP A 134 -1.61 -8.14 5.45
C ASP A 134 -1.58 -7.72 6.92
N ASP A 135 -2.64 -8.11 7.62
CA ASP A 135 -2.70 -8.11 9.08
C ASP A 135 -1.87 -9.25 9.68
N PHE A 136 -1.36 -9.02 10.89
CA PHE A 136 -0.60 -10.02 11.65
C PHE A 136 -1.26 -10.26 13.01
N TYR A 137 -2.09 -11.31 13.11
CA TYR A 137 -2.82 -11.64 14.33
C TYR A 137 -2.24 -12.82 15.10
N ASP A 138 -1.84 -13.87 14.39
CA ASP A 138 -1.50 -15.19 14.94
C ASP A 138 -0.06 -15.63 14.63
N TRP A 139 0.68 -14.83 13.88
CA TRP A 139 2.07 -15.11 13.54
C TRP A 139 2.88 -13.83 13.36
N THR A 140 4.20 -13.97 13.47
CA THR A 140 5.17 -12.90 13.18
C THR A 140 6.35 -13.47 12.41
N PRO A 141 6.89 -12.73 11.43
CA PRO A 141 8.06 -13.17 10.70
C PRO A 141 9.30 -13.21 11.60
N THR A 142 10.26 -14.07 11.25
CA THR A 142 11.40 -14.38 12.11
C THR A 142 12.27 -13.16 12.35
N GLY A 143 12.53 -12.84 13.62
CA GLY A 143 13.43 -11.75 14.00
C GLY A 143 12.79 -10.35 13.91
N VAL A 144 11.50 -10.24 13.61
CA VAL A 144 10.78 -8.97 13.58
C VAL A 144 9.54 -9.07 14.47
N SER A 145 9.43 -8.16 15.44
CA SER A 145 8.34 -8.16 16.45
C SER A 145 7.70 -6.80 16.66
N ASN A 146 8.15 -5.77 15.92
CA ASN A 146 7.67 -4.40 16.07
C ASN A 146 7.60 -3.73 14.69
N PHE A 147 6.39 -3.58 14.18
CA PHE A 147 6.08 -2.98 12.88
C PHE A 147 4.58 -2.62 12.81
N ILE A 148 4.19 -1.64 11.99
CA ILE A 148 2.85 -1.04 12.04
C ILE A 148 1.75 -2.03 11.66
N MET A 149 2.03 -2.99 10.77
CA MET A 149 1.07 -4.02 10.36
C MET A 149 0.83 -5.09 11.43
N LEU A 150 1.69 -5.17 12.45
CA LEU A 150 1.38 -5.88 13.69
C LEU A 150 0.75 -4.88 14.65
N ALA A 151 -0.59 -4.82 14.63
CA ALA A 151 -1.38 -3.82 15.33
C ALA A 151 -0.97 -3.68 16.81
N GLY A 152 -0.75 -2.43 17.24
CA GLY A 152 -0.30 -2.11 18.60
C GLY A 152 1.19 -2.35 18.90
N SER A 153 1.98 -2.98 18.02
CA SER A 153 3.41 -3.22 18.29
C SER A 153 4.31 -2.01 17.99
N ALA A 154 3.96 -1.20 16.99
CA ALA A 154 4.67 0.01 16.58
C ALA A 154 3.73 1.22 16.58
N ALA A 155 4.21 2.42 16.97
CA ALA A 155 3.40 3.64 16.86
C ALA A 155 3.53 4.35 15.50
N GLN A 156 4.44 3.91 14.63
CA GLN A 156 4.78 4.56 13.37
C GLN A 156 5.27 3.54 12.33
N VAL A 157 5.31 3.95 11.06
CA VAL A 157 5.87 3.15 9.96
C VAL A 157 7.35 2.86 10.27
N THR A 158 7.70 1.57 10.29
CA THR A 158 9.06 1.09 10.56
C THR A 158 9.82 0.75 9.28
N GLU A 159 11.09 0.37 9.43
CA GLU A 159 11.87 -0.11 8.30
C GLU A 159 11.30 -1.38 7.66
N PHE A 160 10.80 -2.30 8.48
CA PHE A 160 10.21 -3.52 7.96
C PHE A 160 8.95 -3.21 7.13
N ASP A 161 8.12 -2.29 7.60
CA ASP A 161 6.90 -1.87 6.92
C ASP A 161 7.15 -1.31 5.53
N TYR A 162 8.06 -0.34 5.40
CA TYR A 162 8.32 0.25 4.08
C TYR A 162 9.02 -0.74 3.14
N TRP A 163 9.76 -1.72 3.65
CA TRP A 163 10.31 -2.78 2.81
C TRP A 163 9.24 -3.77 2.33
N MET A 164 8.24 -4.08 3.16
CA MET A 164 7.07 -4.85 2.69
C MET A 164 6.33 -4.08 1.58
N LEU A 165 6.12 -2.76 1.75
CA LEU A 165 5.49 -1.90 0.74
C LEU A 165 6.29 -1.90 -0.57
N ARG A 166 7.62 -1.79 -0.49
CA ARG A 166 8.52 -1.85 -1.64
C ARG A 166 8.47 -3.19 -2.35
N ASN A 167 8.45 -4.30 -1.61
CA ASN A 167 8.33 -5.64 -2.17
C ASN A 167 7.03 -5.77 -2.98
N TRP A 168 5.91 -5.28 -2.42
CA TRP A 168 4.63 -5.21 -3.12
C TRP A 168 4.69 -4.41 -4.41
N TRP A 169 5.27 -3.21 -4.40
CA TRP A 169 5.47 -2.42 -5.62
C TRP A 169 6.26 -3.21 -6.65
N THR A 170 7.39 -3.77 -6.24
CA THR A 170 8.31 -4.52 -7.10
C THR A 170 7.61 -5.68 -7.81
N GLU A 171 6.89 -6.52 -7.07
CA GLU A 171 6.21 -7.70 -7.60
C GLU A 171 5.00 -7.32 -8.45
N LEU A 172 4.14 -6.44 -7.94
CA LEU A 172 2.90 -6.06 -8.61
C LEU A 172 3.18 -5.25 -9.89
N SER A 173 4.12 -4.29 -9.86
CA SER A 173 4.43 -3.45 -11.02
C SER A 173 5.00 -4.25 -12.19
N ARG A 174 5.81 -5.28 -11.92
CA ARG A 174 6.31 -6.21 -12.95
C ARG A 174 5.19 -7.07 -13.50
N ASN A 175 4.38 -7.68 -12.63
CA ASN A 175 3.24 -8.48 -13.06
C ASN A 175 2.20 -7.65 -13.85
N ARG A 176 2.04 -6.35 -13.54
CA ARG A 176 1.15 -5.42 -14.24
C ARG A 176 1.78 -4.79 -15.49
N GLY A 177 3.08 -4.93 -15.71
CA GLY A 177 3.80 -4.29 -16.81
C GLY A 177 3.91 -2.76 -16.68
N TRP A 178 3.91 -2.23 -15.45
CA TRP A 178 4.00 -0.79 -15.19
C TRP A 178 5.43 -0.23 -15.23
N GLN A 179 6.44 -1.10 -15.13
CA GLN A 179 7.83 -0.69 -15.28
C GLN A 179 8.16 -0.46 -16.76
N THR A 180 8.48 0.77 -17.13
CA THR A 180 8.90 1.10 -18.51
C THR A 180 10.30 0.51 -18.76
N GLY A 181 10.39 -0.47 -19.67
CA GLY A 181 11.66 -1.07 -20.11
C GLY A 181 11.95 -2.50 -19.60
N SER A 182 11.08 -3.11 -18.80
CA SER A 182 11.19 -4.54 -18.48
C SER A 182 10.61 -5.37 -19.63
N SER A 183 11.49 -6.05 -20.36
CA SER A 183 11.07 -7.18 -21.21
C SER A 183 10.44 -8.24 -20.30
N ASN A 184 9.17 -8.57 -20.55
CA ASN A 184 8.54 -9.72 -19.91
C ASN A 184 9.43 -10.96 -20.17
N PRO A 185 9.76 -11.78 -19.16
CA PRO A 185 10.24 -13.12 -19.44
C PRO A 185 9.04 -13.88 -20.04
N THR A 186 9.06 -14.04 -21.36
CA THR A 186 8.14 -14.90 -22.08
C THR A 186 8.15 -16.30 -21.44
N THR A 187 7.05 -16.67 -20.82
CA THR A 187 6.75 -18.06 -20.43
C THR A 187 6.79 -18.88 -21.72
N THR A 188 7.90 -19.57 -21.94
CA THR A 188 8.06 -20.46 -23.09
C THR A 188 7.34 -21.75 -22.72
N THR A 189 6.05 -21.84 -23.05
CA THR A 189 5.33 -23.10 -23.11
C THR A 189 5.96 -23.92 -24.24
N THR A 190 6.84 -24.84 -23.89
CA THR A 190 7.34 -25.87 -24.79
C THR A 190 6.22 -26.89 -24.97
N THR A 191 5.54 -26.86 -26.11
CA THR A 191 4.74 -28.00 -26.58
C THR A 191 5.70 -29.13 -26.98
N PRO A 192 5.49 -30.39 -26.55
CA PRO A 192 6.23 -31.53 -27.07
C PRO A 192 5.90 -31.70 -28.56
N ASN A 193 6.96 -31.90 -29.33
CA ASN A 193 6.93 -32.13 -30.75
C ASN A 193 6.65 -33.63 -30.97
N ASP A 194 5.39 -34.00 -31.19
CA ASP A 194 5.07 -35.35 -31.67
C ASP A 194 5.38 -35.41 -33.17
N GLY A 195 6.57 -35.94 -33.44
CA GLY A 195 7.03 -36.28 -34.78
C GLY A 195 6.13 -37.33 -35.41
N ALA A 196 5.81 -37.07 -36.68
CA ALA A 196 5.24 -38.05 -37.59
C ALA A 196 6.23 -39.19 -37.83
N GLU A 197 5.75 -40.42 -37.67
CA GLU A 197 6.03 -41.57 -38.54
C GLU A 197 4.70 -42.17 -39.00
#